data_AF-A0A250IL22-F1
#
_entry.id   AF-A0A250IL22-F1
#
_cell.length_a   1.000
_cell.length_b   1.000
_cell.length_c   1.000
_cell.angle_alpha   90.00
_cell.angle_beta   90.00
_cell.angle_gamma   90.00
#
_symmetry.space_group_name_H-M   'P 1'
#
loop_
_entity.id
_entity.type
_entity.pdbx_description
1 polymer ?
#
loop_
_entity_poly.entity_id
_entity_poly.type
_entity_poly.pdbx_seq_one_letter_code
_entity_poly.pdbx_strand_id
1 'polypeptide(L)'
;MQVRQAVHDFISALELTTAERTTASDQHKFLRDGLASRLEIEPDHYPFLTGSYARSTAIRPLKDIDLFCVLKRTPSLAPHISSPMDALKTVRRALEDQYPGKTADPQNRSVNISFSTTGIAYDVVPAFLDEGDNEIFWIPDLQAKTWIRSNPRIHERMSVDANEAAGKELKPLTKAVKHWNRRQMDGKRLRSFHIEVMIWDVLVAKPENRLDGLIQIFEGLASRVYLDTLDPAALGPPINQGMSDAEKTAAKTQLQQAAATLKEARELAQTGYTERAHYLLYGIFGDPYPEKGKEGRSVVTGVSASLPSAPDGHGSRFG
;
A
#
# COMPACT_ATOMS: atom_id res chain seq x y z
N MET A 1 18.97 16.44 10.50
CA MET A 1 18.63 16.79 9.08
C MET A 1 17.45 17.77 9.06
N GLN A 2 17.15 18.46 7.95
CA GLN A 2 15.85 19.19 7.87
C GLN A 2 14.69 18.21 7.66
N VAL A 3 13.51 18.47 8.24
CA VAL A 3 12.34 17.58 8.12
C VAL A 3 11.94 17.34 6.66
N ARG A 4 11.93 18.38 5.82
CA ARG A 4 11.61 18.25 4.39
C ARG A 4 12.56 17.28 3.68
N GLN A 5 13.85 17.34 3.99
CA GLN A 5 14.85 16.42 3.42
C GLN A 5 14.65 15.00 3.95
N ALA A 6 14.40 14.82 5.25
CA ALA A 6 14.18 13.49 5.83
C ALA A 6 12.95 12.78 5.26
N VAL A 7 11.85 13.51 5.04
CA VAL A 7 10.64 12.98 4.38
C VAL A 7 10.95 12.63 2.91
N HIS A 8 11.73 13.46 2.21
CA HIS A 8 12.17 13.15 0.85
C HIS A 8 12.99 11.85 0.81
N ASP A 9 14.02 11.74 1.65
CA ASP A 9 14.94 10.60 1.71
C ASP A 9 14.21 9.31 2.11
N PHE A 10 13.30 9.40 3.08
CA PHE A 10 12.42 8.28 3.45
C PHE A 10 11.62 7.76 2.26
N ILE A 11 10.92 8.65 1.55
CA ILE A 11 10.08 8.25 0.41
C ILE A 11 10.94 7.68 -0.72
N SER A 12 12.09 8.30 -1.00
CA SER A 12 13.06 7.81 -1.98
C SER A 12 13.61 6.43 -1.58
N ALA A 13 13.81 6.17 -0.27
CA ALA A 13 14.23 4.86 0.24
C ALA A 13 13.14 3.77 0.16
N LEU A 14 11.90 4.10 -0.21
CA LEU A 14 10.85 3.12 -0.51
C LEU A 14 10.85 2.70 -2.00
N GLU A 15 11.49 3.47 -2.88
CA GLU A 15 11.57 3.17 -4.31
C GLU A 15 12.48 1.98 -4.58
N LEU A 16 12.04 1.06 -5.43
CA LEU A 16 12.86 -0.07 -5.87
C LEU A 16 14.15 0.40 -6.54
N THR A 17 15.27 -0.19 -6.13
CA THR A 17 16.57 0.02 -6.76
C THR A 17 16.60 -0.59 -8.16
N THR A 18 17.54 -0.13 -8.98
CA THR A 18 17.80 -0.70 -10.31
C THR A 18 18.11 -2.20 -10.24
N ALA A 19 18.86 -2.63 -9.22
CA ALA A 19 19.21 -4.04 -9.02
C ALA A 19 17.98 -4.90 -8.71
N GLU A 20 17.08 -4.42 -7.83
CA GLU A 20 15.83 -5.13 -7.52
C GLU A 20 14.91 -5.19 -8.73
N ARG A 21 14.79 -4.11 -9.50
CA ARG A 21 13.99 -4.09 -10.74
C ARG A 21 14.54 -5.07 -11.77
N THR A 22 15.86 -5.16 -11.92
CA THR A 22 16.52 -6.10 -12.82
C THR A 22 16.26 -7.54 -12.37
N THR A 23 16.47 -7.83 -11.09
CA THR A 23 16.21 -9.15 -10.49
C THR A 23 14.75 -9.58 -10.68
N ALA A 24 13.80 -8.68 -10.39
CA ALA A 24 12.37 -8.93 -10.59
C ALA A 24 12.01 -9.10 -12.08
N SER A 25 12.67 -8.39 -12.99
CA SER A 25 12.44 -8.54 -14.43
C SER A 25 12.93 -9.90 -14.95
N ASP A 26 14.13 -10.31 -14.55
CA ASP A 26 14.72 -11.56 -15.03
C ASP A 26 14.03 -12.78 -14.42
N GLN A 27 13.70 -12.72 -13.13
CA GLN A 27 12.89 -13.76 -12.48
C GLN A 27 11.48 -13.86 -13.09
N HIS A 28 10.87 -12.72 -13.44
CA HIS A 28 9.60 -12.69 -14.17
C HIS A 28 9.68 -13.38 -15.53
N LYS A 29 10.73 -13.13 -16.33
CA LYS A 29 10.91 -13.79 -17.63
C LYS A 29 10.97 -15.31 -17.47
N PHE A 30 11.80 -15.79 -16.54
CA PHE A 30 11.90 -17.23 -16.30
C PHE A 30 10.56 -17.83 -15.83
N LEU A 31 9.84 -17.13 -14.93
CA LEU A 31 8.53 -17.55 -14.44
C LEU A 31 7.50 -17.65 -15.58
N ARG A 32 7.30 -16.59 -16.36
CA ARG A 32 6.29 -16.57 -17.43
C ARG A 32 6.60 -17.57 -18.54
N ASP A 33 7.88 -17.74 -18.90
CA ASP A 33 8.27 -18.62 -20.00
C ASP A 33 8.08 -20.09 -19.58
N GLY A 34 8.39 -20.41 -18.31
CA GLY A 34 8.16 -21.74 -17.77
C GLY A 34 6.67 -22.07 -17.59
N LEU A 35 5.83 -21.11 -17.22
CA LEU A 35 4.38 -21.26 -17.21
C LEU A 35 3.85 -21.51 -18.63
N ALA A 36 4.28 -20.72 -19.61
CA ALA A 36 3.85 -20.85 -21.00
C ALA A 36 4.29 -22.16 -21.66
N SER A 37 5.38 -22.77 -21.20
CA SER A 37 5.80 -24.10 -21.66
C SER A 37 4.99 -25.27 -21.08
N ARG A 38 4.22 -25.02 -20.01
CA ARG A 38 3.48 -26.05 -19.24
C ARG A 38 1.96 -25.92 -19.34
N LEU A 39 1.46 -24.76 -19.77
CA LEU A 39 0.05 -24.43 -19.81
C LEU A 39 -0.34 -24.03 -21.24
N GLU A 40 -1.59 -24.30 -21.61
CA GLU A 40 -2.18 -23.73 -22.83
C GLU A 40 -2.47 -22.25 -22.59
N ILE A 41 -1.62 -21.37 -23.11
CA ILE A 41 -1.74 -19.92 -23.01
C ILE A 41 -2.55 -19.37 -24.19
N GLU A 42 -3.32 -18.31 -23.94
CA GLU A 42 -4.03 -17.59 -24.98
C GLU A 42 -3.02 -16.98 -26.00
N PRO A 43 -3.11 -17.30 -27.30
CA PRO A 43 -2.07 -16.96 -28.28
C PRO A 43 -1.64 -15.49 -28.33
N ASP A 44 -2.59 -14.57 -28.15
CA ASP A 44 -2.36 -13.12 -28.22
C ASP A 44 -2.09 -12.46 -26.86
N HIS A 45 -2.11 -13.24 -25.77
CA HIS A 45 -1.98 -12.74 -24.40
C HIS A 45 -0.99 -13.56 -23.58
N TYR A 46 0.29 -13.40 -23.93
CA TYR A 46 1.37 -13.99 -23.13
C TYR A 46 1.34 -13.51 -21.66
N PRO A 47 1.75 -14.32 -20.66
CA PRO A 47 1.66 -13.90 -19.27
C PRO A 47 2.44 -12.60 -19.00
N PHE A 48 1.82 -11.69 -18.25
CA PHE A 48 2.30 -10.32 -18.08
C PHE A 48 2.14 -9.80 -16.65
N LEU A 49 3.04 -8.89 -16.26
CA LEU A 49 3.00 -8.22 -14.96
C LEU A 49 1.84 -7.25 -14.88
N THR A 50 1.19 -7.20 -13.73
CA THR A 50 0.09 -6.28 -13.48
C THR A 50 0.17 -5.71 -12.06
N GLY A 51 -0.95 -5.20 -11.56
CA GLY A 51 -1.11 -4.82 -10.17
C GLY A 51 -0.23 -3.65 -9.76
N SER A 52 0.14 -3.61 -8.48
CA SER A 52 0.89 -2.47 -7.95
C SER A 52 2.31 -2.37 -8.51
N TYR A 53 2.87 -3.47 -8.99
CA TYR A 53 4.18 -3.48 -9.65
C TYR A 53 4.12 -2.74 -11.00
N ALA A 54 3.18 -3.10 -11.88
CA ALA A 54 2.99 -2.43 -13.17
C ALA A 54 2.66 -0.94 -12.99
N ARG A 55 1.82 -0.61 -11.99
CA ARG A 55 1.46 0.79 -11.69
C ARG A 55 2.56 1.58 -11.00
N SER A 56 3.71 0.96 -10.68
CA SER A 56 4.83 1.60 -9.96
C SER A 56 4.46 2.09 -8.56
N THR A 57 3.58 1.39 -7.86
CA THR A 57 3.16 1.64 -6.47
C THR A 57 3.52 0.48 -5.52
N ALA A 58 4.20 -0.57 -6.00
CA ALA A 58 4.78 -1.62 -5.17
C ALA A 58 5.83 -1.07 -4.19
N ILE A 59 5.89 -1.64 -2.98
CA ILE A 59 6.84 -1.27 -1.92
C ILE A 59 7.61 -2.49 -1.41
N ARG A 60 8.84 -2.29 -0.92
CA ARG A 60 9.68 -3.36 -0.36
C ARG A 60 9.09 -3.96 0.93
N PRO A 61 9.32 -5.27 1.17
CA PRO A 61 9.80 -6.28 0.22
C PRO A 61 8.75 -6.61 -0.85
N LEU A 62 9.21 -7.02 -2.03
CA LEU A 62 8.37 -7.40 -3.19
C LEU A 62 7.78 -8.81 -3.02
N LYS A 63 6.73 -8.93 -2.20
CA LYS A 63 6.13 -10.22 -1.86
C LYS A 63 4.85 -10.56 -2.65
N ASP A 64 4.36 -9.62 -3.43
CA ASP A 64 3.05 -9.61 -4.07
C ASP A 64 3.14 -9.01 -5.48
N ILE A 65 4.08 -9.51 -6.30
CA ILE A 65 4.15 -9.11 -7.73
C ILE A 65 3.07 -9.87 -8.50
N ASP A 66 2.02 -9.17 -8.88
CA ASP A 66 0.91 -9.75 -9.65
C ASP A 66 1.33 -10.10 -11.08
N LEU A 67 1.03 -11.32 -11.51
CA LEU A 67 1.25 -11.82 -12.87
C LEU A 67 -0.03 -12.47 -13.38
N PHE A 68 -0.62 -11.90 -14.45
CA PHE A 68 -1.74 -12.55 -15.13
C PHE A 68 -1.19 -13.67 -16.02
N CYS A 69 -1.61 -14.89 -15.74
CA CYS A 69 -1.38 -16.06 -16.57
C CYS A 69 -2.64 -16.30 -17.40
N VAL A 70 -2.67 -15.76 -18.62
CA VAL A 70 -3.86 -15.82 -19.49
C VAL A 70 -3.94 -17.20 -20.14
N LEU A 71 -4.82 -18.02 -19.61
CA LEU A 71 -5.06 -19.38 -20.06
C LEU A 71 -5.99 -19.37 -21.27
N LYS A 72 -5.69 -20.24 -22.22
CA LYS A 72 -6.61 -20.56 -23.30
C LYS A 72 -7.81 -21.30 -22.74
N ARG A 73 -9.00 -20.96 -23.24
CA ARG A 73 -10.23 -21.69 -22.91
C ARG A 73 -10.18 -23.09 -23.51
N THR A 74 -10.47 -24.10 -22.69
CA THR A 74 -10.58 -25.51 -23.12
C THR A 74 -11.93 -26.09 -22.69
N PRO A 75 -12.37 -27.23 -23.27
CA PRO A 75 -13.62 -27.89 -22.87
C PRO A 75 -13.71 -28.27 -21.38
N SER A 76 -12.58 -28.36 -20.68
CA SER A 76 -12.50 -28.69 -19.25
C SER A 76 -12.10 -27.52 -18.34
N LEU A 77 -11.62 -26.42 -18.91
CA LEU A 77 -11.08 -25.29 -18.14
C LEU A 77 -11.42 -23.98 -18.85
N ALA A 78 -12.47 -23.33 -18.36
CA ALA A 78 -12.94 -22.03 -18.78
C ALA A 78 -13.88 -21.43 -17.71
N PRO A 79 -14.13 -20.11 -17.74
CA PRO A 79 -15.24 -19.51 -16.99
C PRO A 79 -16.56 -20.21 -17.33
N HIS A 80 -17.46 -20.36 -16.35
CA HIS A 80 -18.75 -21.08 -16.45
C HIS A 80 -18.69 -22.60 -16.69
N ILE A 81 -17.54 -23.15 -17.05
CA ILE A 81 -17.31 -24.60 -17.20
C ILE A 81 -16.67 -25.20 -15.95
N SER A 82 -15.68 -24.49 -15.41
CA SER A 82 -14.85 -24.95 -14.29
C SER A 82 -14.95 -24.01 -13.08
N SER A 83 -14.69 -24.55 -11.89
CA SER A 83 -14.69 -23.74 -10.68
C SER A 83 -13.45 -22.82 -10.63
N PRO A 84 -13.52 -21.66 -9.96
CA PRO A 84 -12.35 -20.82 -9.70
C PRO A 84 -11.16 -21.60 -9.09
N MET A 85 -11.45 -22.60 -8.26
CA MET A 85 -10.45 -23.46 -7.62
C MET A 85 -9.71 -24.36 -8.63
N ASP A 86 -10.36 -24.78 -9.72
CA ASP A 86 -9.73 -25.66 -10.71
C ASP A 86 -8.63 -24.93 -11.50
N ALA A 87 -8.85 -23.66 -11.82
CA ALA A 87 -7.83 -22.83 -12.45
C ALA A 87 -6.66 -22.52 -11.52
N LEU A 88 -6.92 -22.24 -10.23
CA LEU A 88 -5.87 -22.09 -9.24
C LEU A 88 -5.05 -23.37 -9.05
N LYS A 89 -5.71 -24.54 -9.00
CA LYS A 89 -5.01 -25.84 -8.96
C LYS A 89 -4.17 -26.09 -10.22
N THR A 90 -4.66 -25.69 -11.38
CA THR A 90 -3.95 -25.82 -12.65
C THR A 90 -2.65 -25.00 -12.64
N VAL A 91 -2.75 -23.71 -12.29
CA VAL A 91 -1.58 -22.84 -12.15
C VAL A 91 -0.62 -23.35 -11.06
N ARG A 92 -1.15 -23.77 -9.91
CA ARG A 92 -0.34 -24.33 -8.83
C ARG A 92 0.51 -25.51 -9.28
N ARG A 93 -0.09 -26.48 -9.98
CA ARG A 93 0.64 -27.65 -10.50
C ARG A 93 1.75 -27.22 -11.45
N ALA A 94 1.46 -26.32 -12.40
CA ALA A 94 2.48 -25.82 -13.32
C ALA A 94 3.64 -25.11 -12.61
N LEU A 95 3.36 -24.37 -11.54
CA LEU A 95 4.40 -23.74 -10.71
C LEU A 95 5.24 -24.77 -9.93
N GLU A 96 4.60 -25.74 -9.29
CA GLU A 96 5.31 -26.80 -8.53
C GLU A 96 6.13 -27.71 -9.47
N ASP A 97 5.64 -27.96 -10.69
CA ASP A 97 6.36 -28.69 -11.75
C ASP A 97 7.54 -27.88 -12.33
N GLN A 98 7.41 -26.55 -12.40
CA GLN A 98 8.50 -25.67 -12.84
C GLN A 98 9.59 -25.53 -11.78
N TYR A 99 9.21 -25.56 -10.51
CA TYR A 99 10.12 -25.38 -9.38
C TYR A 99 10.03 -26.55 -8.39
N PRO A 100 10.61 -27.71 -8.72
CA PRO A 100 10.60 -28.88 -7.86
C PRO A 100 11.08 -28.56 -6.43
N GLY A 101 10.31 -29.00 -5.44
CA GLY A 101 10.59 -28.76 -4.02
C GLY A 101 10.10 -27.41 -3.48
N LYS A 102 9.49 -26.56 -4.31
CA LYS A 102 8.71 -25.41 -3.83
C LYS A 102 7.24 -25.79 -3.68
N THR A 103 6.59 -25.18 -2.69
CA THR A 103 5.13 -25.22 -2.51
C THR A 103 4.56 -23.90 -3.00
N ALA A 104 3.58 -23.96 -3.89
CA ALA A 104 2.85 -22.78 -4.32
C ALA A 104 1.51 -22.69 -3.56
N ASP A 105 1.23 -21.52 -2.98
CA ASP A 105 0.15 -21.33 -2.00
C ASP A 105 -1.09 -20.67 -2.65
N PRO A 106 -2.23 -21.37 -2.77
CA PRO A 106 -3.45 -20.76 -3.30
C PRO A 106 -4.01 -19.68 -2.38
N GLN A 107 -4.26 -18.50 -2.94
CA GLN A 107 -4.94 -17.38 -2.30
C GLN A 107 -6.34 -17.17 -2.91
N ASN A 108 -7.01 -16.06 -2.56
CA ASN A 108 -8.37 -15.79 -3.03
C ASN A 108 -8.49 -15.73 -4.56
N ARG A 109 -7.49 -15.15 -5.25
CA ARG A 109 -7.53 -14.89 -6.70
C ARG A 109 -6.26 -15.31 -7.45
N SER A 110 -5.26 -15.82 -6.73
CA SER A 110 -3.92 -16.05 -7.23
C SER A 110 -3.31 -17.30 -6.58
N VAL A 111 -2.20 -17.76 -7.12
CA VAL A 111 -1.32 -18.72 -6.46
C VAL A 111 0.00 -18.00 -6.18
N ASN A 112 0.37 -17.90 -4.91
CA ASN A 112 1.62 -17.30 -4.49
C ASN A 112 2.77 -18.29 -4.62
N ILE A 113 3.89 -17.84 -5.18
CA ILE A 113 5.15 -18.58 -5.15
C ILE A 113 6.30 -17.68 -4.71
N SER A 114 7.08 -18.15 -3.74
CA SER A 114 8.15 -17.36 -3.11
C SER A 114 9.55 -17.90 -3.37
N PHE A 115 10.50 -16.97 -3.52
CA PHE A 115 11.88 -17.23 -3.87
C PHE A 115 12.79 -16.67 -2.79
N SER A 116 13.16 -17.51 -1.81
CA SER A 116 14.00 -17.12 -0.66
C SER A 116 15.34 -16.50 -1.07
N THR A 117 15.95 -16.97 -2.16
CA THR A 117 17.23 -16.45 -2.67
C THR A 117 17.16 -14.96 -3.06
N THR A 118 16.04 -14.52 -3.63
CA THR A 118 15.85 -13.12 -4.06
C THR A 118 14.97 -12.32 -3.09
N GLY A 119 14.25 -12.99 -2.20
CA GLY A 119 13.23 -12.38 -1.33
C GLY A 119 11.96 -11.96 -2.07
N ILE A 120 11.83 -12.32 -3.35
CA ILE A 120 10.69 -11.94 -4.20
C ILE A 120 9.62 -13.05 -4.16
N ALA A 121 8.35 -12.65 -4.16
CA ALA A 121 7.23 -13.54 -4.42
C ALA A 121 6.30 -12.98 -5.49
N TYR A 122 5.68 -13.89 -6.24
CA TYR A 122 4.74 -13.59 -7.30
C TYR A 122 3.37 -14.15 -6.96
N ASP A 123 2.34 -13.35 -7.20
CA ASP A 123 0.94 -13.79 -7.18
C ASP A 123 0.50 -14.06 -8.63
N VAL A 124 0.52 -15.34 -9.00
CA VAL A 124 0.13 -15.77 -10.35
C VAL A 124 -1.39 -15.91 -10.39
N VAL A 125 -2.04 -15.01 -11.12
CA VAL A 125 -3.49 -14.95 -11.28
C VAL A 125 -3.86 -15.71 -12.55
N PRO A 126 -4.58 -16.85 -12.46
CA PRO A 126 -5.19 -17.45 -13.63
C PRO A 126 -6.20 -16.46 -14.23
N ALA A 127 -6.09 -16.21 -15.52
CA ALA A 127 -6.97 -15.29 -16.24
C ALA A 127 -7.49 -15.95 -17.51
N PHE A 128 -8.70 -15.61 -17.93
CA PHE A 128 -9.22 -15.95 -19.26
C PHE A 128 -9.67 -14.69 -19.96
N LEU A 129 -9.33 -14.54 -21.23
CA LEU A 129 -9.80 -13.43 -22.03
C LEU A 129 -11.33 -13.43 -22.09
N ASP A 130 -11.94 -12.25 -22.00
CA ASP A 130 -13.37 -12.08 -22.28
C ASP A 130 -13.62 -12.22 -23.78
N GLU A 131 -14.72 -12.88 -24.15
CA GLU A 131 -15.03 -13.16 -25.55
C GLU A 131 -15.51 -11.91 -26.30
N GLY A 132 -15.98 -10.89 -25.58
CA GLY A 132 -16.47 -9.64 -26.14
C GLY A 132 -15.47 -8.48 -26.12
N ASP A 133 -14.36 -8.61 -25.39
CA ASP A 133 -13.38 -7.52 -25.19
C ASP A 133 -11.98 -8.08 -24.88
N ASN A 134 -10.99 -7.71 -25.70
CA ASN A 134 -9.63 -8.23 -25.61
C ASN A 134 -8.76 -7.56 -24.51
N GLU A 135 -9.32 -6.63 -23.74
CA GLU A 135 -8.70 -6.01 -22.57
C GLU A 135 -9.35 -6.42 -21.25
N ILE A 136 -10.47 -7.15 -21.30
CA ILE A 136 -11.18 -7.66 -20.12
C ILE A 136 -10.80 -9.12 -19.89
N PHE A 137 -10.58 -9.46 -18.62
CA PHE A 137 -10.23 -10.80 -18.18
C PHE A 137 -11.18 -11.29 -17.11
N TRP A 138 -11.50 -12.58 -17.16
CA TRP A 138 -12.12 -13.32 -16.06
C TRP A 138 -11.03 -13.87 -15.15
N ILE A 139 -11.11 -13.53 -13.86
CA ILE A 139 -10.20 -14.01 -12.82
C ILE A 139 -10.98 -14.72 -11.71
N PRO A 140 -10.37 -15.70 -11.00
CA PRO A 140 -11.05 -16.43 -9.94
C PRO A 140 -11.30 -15.54 -8.72
N ASP A 141 -12.40 -15.77 -8.02
CA ASP A 141 -12.64 -15.24 -6.68
C ASP A 141 -13.23 -16.34 -5.77
N LEU A 142 -12.40 -16.89 -4.87
CA LEU A 142 -12.80 -17.97 -3.98
C LEU A 142 -13.80 -17.53 -2.91
N GLN A 143 -13.72 -16.29 -2.42
CA GLN A 143 -14.66 -15.73 -1.45
C GLN A 143 -16.04 -15.54 -2.06
N ALA A 144 -16.10 -15.00 -3.28
CA ALA A 144 -17.36 -14.86 -4.03
C ALA A 144 -17.82 -16.18 -4.66
N LYS A 145 -16.99 -17.23 -4.63
CA LYS A 145 -17.22 -18.55 -5.23
C LYS A 145 -17.57 -18.47 -6.72
N THR A 146 -17.03 -17.48 -7.41
CA THR A 146 -17.35 -17.19 -8.81
C THR A 146 -16.16 -16.60 -9.54
N TRP A 147 -16.34 -16.33 -10.83
CA TRP A 147 -15.42 -15.57 -11.66
C TRP A 147 -15.83 -14.09 -11.66
N ILE A 148 -14.86 -13.19 -11.58
CA ILE A 148 -15.08 -11.75 -11.69
C ILE A 148 -14.35 -11.19 -12.91
N ARG A 149 -14.88 -10.12 -13.48
CA ARG A 149 -14.23 -9.40 -14.58
C ARG A 149 -13.23 -8.37 -14.04
N SER A 150 -12.12 -8.19 -14.75
CA SER A 150 -11.06 -7.24 -14.41
C SER A 150 -10.45 -6.67 -15.69
N ASN A 151 -10.15 -5.37 -15.68
CA ASN A 151 -9.37 -4.73 -16.73
C ASN A 151 -8.15 -4.01 -16.09
N PRO A 152 -6.99 -4.68 -16.01
CA PRO A 152 -5.81 -4.10 -15.38
C PRO A 152 -5.25 -2.89 -16.14
N ARG A 153 -5.51 -2.77 -17.46
CA ARG A 153 -5.05 -1.62 -18.27
C ARG A 153 -5.78 -0.35 -17.88
N ILE A 154 -7.08 -0.42 -17.58
CA ILE A 154 -7.83 0.74 -17.07
C ILE A 154 -7.25 1.19 -15.72
N HIS A 155 -6.96 0.26 -14.80
CA HIS A 155 -6.35 0.59 -13.52
C HIS A 155 -4.98 1.27 -13.69
N GLU A 156 -4.18 0.79 -14.64
CA GLU A 156 -2.89 1.39 -14.96
C GLU A 156 -3.04 2.80 -15.53
N ARG A 157 -3.90 3.00 -16.53
CA ARG A 157 -4.18 4.30 -17.13
C ARG A 157 -4.64 5.31 -16.07
N MET A 158 -5.62 4.94 -15.24
CA MET A 158 -6.13 5.83 -14.20
C MET A 158 -5.05 6.17 -13.15
N SER A 159 -4.18 5.22 -12.81
CA SER A 159 -3.03 5.48 -11.92
C SER A 159 -2.00 6.42 -12.55
N VAL A 160 -1.78 6.34 -13.86
CA VAL A 160 -0.94 7.30 -14.60
C VAL A 160 -1.58 8.69 -14.58
N ASP A 161 -2.85 8.80 -14.97
CA ASP A 161 -3.57 10.06 -15.05
C ASP A 161 -3.62 10.78 -13.69
N ALA A 162 -3.96 10.04 -12.62
CA ALA A 162 -3.97 10.57 -11.26
C ALA A 162 -2.58 11.03 -10.82
N ASN A 163 -1.52 10.31 -11.21
CA ASN A 163 -0.16 10.68 -10.87
C ASN A 163 0.31 11.93 -11.63
N GLU A 164 -0.06 12.10 -12.90
CA GLU A 164 0.23 13.33 -13.65
C GLU A 164 -0.52 14.53 -13.07
N ALA A 165 -1.81 14.39 -12.72
CA ALA A 165 -2.59 15.43 -12.06
C ALA A 165 -1.95 15.89 -10.73
N ALA A 166 -1.39 14.95 -9.97
CA ALA A 166 -0.65 15.23 -8.73
C ALA A 166 0.81 15.69 -8.94
N GLY A 167 1.21 16.06 -10.16
CA GLY A 167 2.57 16.50 -10.46
C GLY A 167 3.65 15.45 -10.17
N LYS A 168 3.30 14.17 -10.38
CA LYS A 168 4.13 12.97 -10.17
C LYS A 168 4.46 12.64 -8.70
N GLU A 169 3.79 13.28 -7.74
CA GLU A 169 3.97 12.97 -6.31
C GLU A 169 3.00 11.89 -5.79
N LEU A 170 1.94 11.53 -6.53
CA LEU A 170 0.95 10.54 -6.06
C LEU A 170 1.58 9.17 -5.81
N LYS A 171 2.37 8.64 -6.75
CA LYS A 171 2.96 7.30 -6.61
C LYS A 171 3.97 7.24 -5.44
N PRO A 172 4.93 8.19 -5.31
CA PRO A 172 5.81 8.24 -4.14
C PRO A 172 5.05 8.33 -2.80
N LEU A 173 4.04 9.20 -2.73
CA LEU A 173 3.26 9.38 -1.50
C LEU A 173 2.38 8.16 -1.19
N THR A 174 1.82 7.50 -2.20
CA THR A 174 1.09 6.23 -2.05
C THR A 174 1.97 5.16 -1.42
N LYS A 175 3.24 5.08 -1.80
CA LYS A 175 4.20 4.13 -1.20
C LYS A 175 4.44 4.41 0.28
N ALA A 176 4.56 5.68 0.68
CA ALA A 176 4.68 6.08 2.07
C ALA A 176 3.46 5.67 2.92
N VAL A 177 2.25 5.85 2.38
CA VAL A 177 1.02 5.44 3.07
C VAL A 177 0.90 3.92 3.13
N LYS A 178 1.26 3.19 2.07
CA LYS A 178 1.31 1.72 2.09
C LYS A 178 2.34 1.20 3.11
N HIS A 179 3.47 1.89 3.26
CA HIS A 179 4.49 1.58 4.27
C HIS A 179 3.95 1.78 5.69
N TRP A 180 3.31 2.92 5.96
CA TRP A 180 2.62 3.16 7.23
C TRP A 180 1.55 2.09 7.51
N ASN A 181 0.75 1.72 6.52
CA ASN A 181 -0.30 0.71 6.67
C ASN A 181 0.28 -0.67 7.00
N ARG A 182 1.43 -1.04 6.41
CA ARG A 182 2.13 -2.31 6.69
C ARG A 182 2.63 -2.41 8.13
N ARG A 183 2.90 -1.27 8.79
CA ARG A 183 3.30 -1.22 10.21
C ARG A 183 2.15 -1.43 11.19
N GLN A 184 0.89 -1.34 10.73
CA GLN A 184 -0.25 -1.62 11.59
C GLN A 184 -0.34 -3.11 11.93
N MET A 185 -0.99 -3.42 13.05
CA MET A 185 -1.25 -4.81 13.46
C MET A 185 -2.09 -5.54 12.41
N ASP A 186 -1.91 -6.86 12.33
CA ASP A 186 -2.76 -7.71 11.50
C ASP A 186 -4.24 -7.53 11.90
N GLY A 187 -5.13 -7.45 10.90
CA GLY A 187 -6.55 -7.11 11.09
C GLY A 187 -6.86 -5.61 11.12
N LYS A 188 -5.88 -4.72 11.32
CA LYS A 188 -6.07 -3.25 11.20
C LYS A 188 -5.65 -2.68 9.85
N ARG A 189 -4.97 -3.48 9.02
CA ARG A 189 -4.45 -3.06 7.72
C ARG A 189 -5.55 -2.95 6.69
N LEU A 190 -5.58 -1.83 5.98
CA LEU A 190 -6.37 -1.71 4.76
C LEU A 190 -5.70 -2.50 3.62
N ARG A 191 -6.50 -2.98 2.68
CA ARG A 191 -5.97 -3.58 1.44
C ARG A 191 -5.17 -2.52 0.66
N SER A 192 -3.98 -2.89 0.19
CA SER A 192 -3.08 -1.98 -0.55
C SER A 192 -3.74 -1.28 -1.73
N PHE A 193 -4.54 -2.02 -2.52
CA PHE A 193 -5.23 -1.45 -3.67
C PHE A 193 -6.38 -0.52 -3.26
N HIS A 194 -7.04 -0.79 -2.12
CA HIS A 194 -8.05 0.13 -1.57
C HIS A 194 -7.44 1.48 -1.21
N ILE A 195 -6.28 1.49 -0.54
CA ILE A 195 -5.53 2.72 -0.25
C ILE A 195 -5.20 3.46 -1.55
N GLU A 196 -4.62 2.78 -2.52
CA GLU A 196 -4.19 3.39 -3.78
C GLU A 196 -5.35 4.09 -4.51
N VAL A 197 -6.49 3.42 -4.69
CA VAL A 197 -7.66 4.01 -5.38
C VAL A 197 -8.23 5.19 -4.60
N MET A 198 -8.33 5.11 -3.27
CA MET A 198 -8.78 6.26 -2.48
C MET A 198 -7.83 7.46 -2.59
N ILE A 199 -6.52 7.24 -2.77
CA ILE A 199 -5.56 8.33 -2.95
C ILE A 199 -5.77 9.05 -4.29
N TRP A 200 -6.22 8.35 -5.33
CA TRP A 200 -6.55 8.97 -6.63
C TRP A 200 -7.64 10.06 -6.48
N ASP A 201 -8.62 9.82 -5.60
CA ASP A 201 -9.70 10.78 -5.31
C ASP A 201 -9.24 11.96 -4.43
N VAL A 202 -8.18 11.77 -3.63
CA VAL A 202 -7.77 12.71 -2.57
C VAL A 202 -6.65 13.64 -3.00
N LEU A 203 -5.65 13.13 -3.73
CA LEU A 203 -4.50 13.91 -4.18
C LEU A 203 -4.64 14.28 -5.66
N VAL A 204 -5.51 15.24 -5.94
CA VAL A 204 -5.89 15.65 -7.31
C VAL A 204 -5.04 16.79 -7.88
N ALA A 205 -4.07 17.29 -7.11
CA ALA A 205 -3.16 18.36 -7.51
C ALA A 205 -1.79 18.17 -6.85
N LYS A 206 -0.75 18.76 -7.46
CA LYS A 206 0.61 18.72 -6.90
C LYS A 206 0.63 19.40 -5.51
N PRO A 207 1.07 18.71 -4.45
CA PRO A 207 1.21 19.33 -3.14
C PRO A 207 2.43 20.27 -3.11
N GLU A 208 2.44 21.24 -2.20
CA GLU A 208 3.57 22.17 -2.03
C GLU A 208 4.87 21.41 -1.71
N ASN A 209 4.78 20.43 -0.82
CA ASN A 209 5.87 19.50 -0.52
C ASN A 209 5.29 18.15 -0.05
N ARG A 210 6.17 17.15 0.07
CA ARG A 210 5.77 15.78 0.42
C ARG A 210 5.14 15.64 1.80
N LEU A 211 5.52 16.45 2.80
CA LEU A 211 4.89 16.40 4.12
C LEU A 211 3.45 16.91 4.06
N ASP A 212 3.21 18.02 3.36
CA ASP A 212 1.85 18.54 3.16
C ASP A 212 1.00 17.59 2.30
N GLY A 213 1.60 16.95 1.30
CA GLY A 213 0.95 15.88 0.52
C GLY A 213 0.52 14.69 1.39
N LEU A 214 1.38 14.24 2.32
CA LEU A 214 1.02 13.19 3.27
C LEU A 214 -0.13 13.63 4.18
N ILE A 215 -0.08 14.84 4.73
CA ILE A 215 -1.15 15.40 5.58
C ILE A 215 -2.48 15.40 4.81
N GLN A 216 -2.51 15.95 3.60
CA GLN A 216 -3.69 15.96 2.73
C GLN A 216 -4.22 14.55 2.47
N ILE A 217 -3.33 13.60 2.17
CA ILE A 217 -3.73 12.21 1.94
C ILE A 217 -4.36 11.60 3.19
N PHE A 218 -3.69 11.66 4.34
CA PHE A 218 -4.21 11.03 5.56
C PHE A 218 -5.56 11.62 6.00
N GLU A 219 -5.74 12.93 5.88
CA GLU A 219 -7.04 13.58 6.13
C GLU A 219 -8.12 13.17 5.14
N GLY A 220 -7.80 13.18 3.84
CA GLY A 220 -8.76 12.80 2.81
C GLY A 220 -9.14 11.34 2.91
N LEU A 221 -8.18 10.45 3.18
CA LEU A 221 -8.45 9.02 3.41
C LEU A 221 -9.34 8.78 4.62
N ALA A 222 -9.15 9.53 5.72
CA ALA A 222 -10.00 9.42 6.90
C ALA A 222 -11.49 9.71 6.58
N SER A 223 -11.75 10.62 5.64
CA SER A 223 -13.10 10.88 5.14
C SER A 223 -13.55 9.84 4.11
N ARG A 224 -12.65 9.47 3.19
CA ARG A 224 -12.94 8.63 2.02
C ARG A 224 -13.21 7.16 2.37
N VAL A 225 -12.61 6.64 3.44
CA VAL A 225 -12.69 5.21 3.83
C VAL A 225 -14.09 4.74 4.23
N TYR A 226 -14.99 5.67 4.59
CA TYR A 226 -16.39 5.34 4.87
C TYR A 226 -17.23 5.13 3.62
N LEU A 227 -16.85 5.76 2.51
CA LEU A 227 -17.56 5.69 1.25
C LEU A 227 -17.19 4.42 0.49
N ASP A 228 -18.08 3.99 -0.39
CA ASP A 228 -17.77 2.87 -1.27
C ASP A 228 -16.65 3.22 -2.25
N THR A 229 -15.73 2.29 -2.43
CA THR A 229 -14.63 2.41 -3.37
C THR A 229 -14.91 1.47 -4.51
N LEU A 230 -15.56 1.98 -5.56
CA LEU A 230 -15.92 1.18 -6.73
C LEU A 230 -14.65 0.70 -7.46
N ASP A 231 -14.78 -0.41 -8.19
CA ASP A 231 -13.75 -0.81 -9.15
C ASP A 231 -13.57 0.30 -10.20
N PRO A 232 -12.36 0.85 -10.40
CA PRO A 232 -12.13 1.89 -11.39
C PRO A 232 -12.48 1.46 -12.83
N ALA A 233 -12.43 0.16 -13.12
CA ALA A 233 -12.88 -0.38 -14.41
C ALA A 233 -14.40 -0.59 -14.50
N ALA A 234 -15.14 -0.43 -13.39
CA ALA A 234 -16.58 -0.70 -13.27
C ALA A 234 -16.99 -2.12 -13.68
N LEU A 235 -16.11 -3.11 -13.51
CA LEU A 235 -16.33 -4.51 -13.90
C LEU A 235 -16.51 -5.44 -12.70
N GLY A 236 -15.70 -5.23 -11.67
CA GLY A 236 -15.72 -5.98 -10.43
C GLY A 236 -16.61 -5.38 -9.35
N PRO A 237 -16.74 -6.08 -8.21
CA PRO A 237 -17.42 -5.52 -7.04
C PRO A 237 -16.63 -4.33 -6.46
N PRO A 238 -17.24 -3.54 -5.55
CA PRO A 238 -16.51 -2.51 -4.80
C PRO A 238 -15.24 -3.07 -4.14
N ILE A 239 -14.13 -2.35 -4.26
CA ILE A 239 -12.82 -2.73 -3.70
C ILE A 239 -12.87 -2.86 -2.18
N ASN A 240 -13.75 -2.11 -1.51
CA ASN A 240 -13.98 -2.18 -0.07
C ASN A 240 -15.05 -3.21 0.34
N GLN A 241 -15.57 -4.03 -0.59
CA GLN A 241 -16.52 -5.09 -0.27
C GLN A 241 -15.99 -5.99 0.86
N GLY A 242 -16.89 -6.37 1.77
CA GLY A 242 -16.58 -7.20 2.93
C GLY A 242 -16.02 -6.44 4.14
N MET A 243 -15.78 -5.11 4.03
CA MET A 243 -15.36 -4.28 5.15
C MET A 243 -16.57 -3.82 5.96
N SER A 244 -16.63 -4.20 7.24
CA SER A 244 -17.68 -3.83 8.18
C SER A 244 -17.59 -2.35 8.60
N ASP A 245 -18.68 -1.79 9.13
CA ASP A 245 -18.68 -0.43 9.66
C ASP A 245 -17.73 -0.24 10.83
N ALA A 246 -17.52 -1.28 11.64
CA ALA A 246 -16.53 -1.28 12.72
C ALA A 246 -15.10 -1.16 12.16
N GLU A 247 -14.77 -1.91 11.11
CA GLU A 247 -13.47 -1.81 10.43
C GLU A 247 -13.29 -0.44 9.76
N LYS A 248 -14.32 0.09 9.08
CA LYS A 248 -14.29 1.44 8.48
C LYS A 248 -14.04 2.50 9.54
N THR A 249 -14.71 2.38 10.69
CA THR A 249 -14.52 3.27 11.84
C THR A 249 -13.11 3.19 12.40
N ALA A 250 -12.59 1.98 12.62
CA ALA A 250 -11.25 1.77 13.12
C ALA A 250 -10.18 2.31 12.14
N ALA A 251 -10.39 2.16 10.83
CA ALA A 251 -9.50 2.70 9.81
C ALA A 251 -9.51 4.23 9.80
N LYS A 252 -10.68 4.86 9.84
CA LYS A 252 -10.80 6.33 9.96
C LYS A 252 -10.06 6.86 11.17
N THR A 253 -10.28 6.27 12.35
CA THR A 253 -9.61 6.72 13.58
C THR A 253 -8.09 6.66 13.45
N GLN A 254 -7.54 5.59 12.88
CA GLN A 254 -6.09 5.47 12.65
C GLN A 254 -5.56 6.51 11.65
N LEU A 255 -6.30 6.75 10.57
CA LEU A 255 -5.94 7.76 9.56
C LEU A 255 -5.99 9.18 10.15
N GLN A 256 -7.00 9.49 10.97
CA GLN A 256 -7.11 10.78 11.67
C GLN A 256 -5.97 11.00 12.66
N GLN A 257 -5.60 9.96 13.42
CA GLN A 257 -4.46 10.03 14.35
C GLN A 257 -3.15 10.30 13.59
N ALA A 258 -2.90 9.57 12.50
CA ALA A 258 -1.73 9.79 11.66
C ALA A 258 -1.71 11.21 11.07
N ALA A 259 -2.84 11.70 10.56
CA ALA A 259 -2.95 13.08 10.06
C ALA A 259 -2.63 14.12 11.14
N ALA A 260 -3.16 13.95 12.36
CA ALA A 260 -2.92 14.86 13.47
C ALA A 260 -1.43 14.89 13.86
N THR A 261 -0.79 13.73 13.96
CA THR A 261 0.64 13.63 14.26
C THR A 261 1.53 14.24 13.16
N LEU A 262 1.16 14.10 11.88
CA LEU A 262 1.88 14.74 10.78
C LEU A 262 1.76 16.28 10.82
N LYS A 263 0.57 16.80 11.15
CA LYS A 263 0.37 18.25 11.35
C LYS A 263 1.22 18.79 12.50
N GLU A 264 1.20 18.10 13.64
CA GLU A 264 2.02 18.46 14.80
C GLU A 264 3.51 18.46 14.43
N ALA A 265 3.99 17.44 13.73
CA ALA A 265 5.38 17.38 13.27
C ALA A 265 5.75 18.56 12.35
N ARG A 266 4.84 18.96 11.45
CA ARG A 266 5.02 20.14 10.59
C ARG A 266 5.13 21.43 11.39
N GLU A 267 4.23 21.65 12.35
CA GLU A 267 4.22 22.84 13.22
C GLU A 267 5.49 22.91 14.09
N LEU A 268 5.90 21.79 14.69
CA LEU A 268 7.15 21.68 15.44
C LEU A 268 8.37 22.01 14.56
N ALA A 269 8.39 21.54 13.32
CA ALA A 269 9.47 21.85 12.39
C ALA A 269 9.54 23.34 12.05
N GLN A 270 8.39 24.00 11.84
CA GLN A 270 8.28 25.43 11.55
C GLN A 270 8.69 26.31 12.74
N THR A 271 8.46 25.83 13.97
CA THR A 271 8.77 26.54 15.22
C THR A 271 10.16 26.22 15.79
N GLY A 272 10.99 25.45 15.06
CA GLY A 272 12.38 25.15 15.41
C GLY A 272 12.59 23.91 16.28
N TYR A 273 11.53 23.18 16.63
CA TYR A 273 11.59 21.92 17.40
C TYR A 273 11.82 20.70 16.49
N THR A 274 12.86 20.77 15.65
CA THR A 274 13.16 19.77 14.60
C THR A 274 13.35 18.34 15.14
N GLU A 275 14.05 18.17 16.27
CA GLU A 275 14.25 16.85 16.90
C GLU A 275 12.93 16.18 17.30
N ARG A 276 11.98 17.00 17.76
CA ARG A 276 10.66 16.53 18.20
C ARG A 276 9.78 16.18 17.01
N ALA A 277 9.86 16.97 15.93
CA ALA A 277 9.24 16.64 14.65
C ALA A 277 9.75 15.30 14.08
N HIS A 278 11.08 15.06 14.12
CA HIS A 278 11.65 13.77 13.70
C HIS A 278 11.16 12.61 14.57
N TYR A 279 11.03 12.80 15.89
CA TYR A 279 10.49 11.78 16.78
C TYR A 279 9.08 11.34 16.40
N LEU A 280 8.18 12.30 16.13
CA LEU A 280 6.82 12.01 15.69
C LEU A 280 6.81 11.28 14.34
N LEU A 281 7.60 11.75 13.36
CA LEU A 281 7.66 11.17 12.02
C LEU A 281 8.26 9.75 12.04
N TYR A 282 9.29 9.52 12.86
CA TYR A 282 9.84 8.19 13.08
C TYR A 282 8.86 7.28 13.81
N GLY A 283 8.03 7.80 14.73
CA GLY A 283 6.93 7.03 15.33
C GLY A 283 5.96 6.48 14.28
N ILE A 284 5.55 7.33 13.32
CA ILE A 284 4.66 6.95 12.22
C ILE A 284 5.33 5.96 11.26
N PHE A 285 6.48 6.34 10.70
CA PHE A 285 7.08 5.64 9.57
C PHE A 285 8.14 4.60 9.96
N GLY A 286 8.83 4.80 11.09
CA GLY A 286 10.02 4.05 11.50
C GLY A 286 11.02 3.86 10.36
N ASP A 287 11.78 2.77 10.38
CA ASP A 287 12.70 2.48 9.27
C ASP A 287 11.95 2.37 7.93
N PRO A 288 12.47 2.95 6.82
CA PRO A 288 13.80 3.57 6.67
C PRO A 288 13.83 5.10 6.87
N TYR A 289 12.90 5.69 7.64
CA TYR A 289 12.96 7.12 7.96
C TYR A 289 14.29 7.46 8.66
N PRO A 290 15.08 8.43 8.16
CA PRO A 290 16.51 8.52 8.46
C PRO A 290 16.84 9.06 9.86
N GLU A 291 15.88 9.71 10.53
CA GLU A 291 16.13 10.46 11.75
C GLU A 291 15.16 10.02 12.85
N LYS A 292 15.68 9.45 13.95
CA LYS A 292 14.84 9.01 15.07
C LYS A 292 14.28 10.17 15.90
N GLY A 293 14.98 11.31 15.90
CA GLY A 293 14.64 12.46 16.73
C GLY A 293 14.65 12.17 18.24
N LYS A 294 14.08 13.09 19.02
CA LYS A 294 13.94 13.00 20.47
C LYS A 294 12.58 13.56 20.90
N GLU A 295 11.87 12.84 21.77
CA GLU A 295 10.54 13.21 22.29
C GLU A 295 10.49 14.59 22.97
N GLY A 296 11.65 15.08 23.44
CA GLY A 296 11.77 16.28 24.25
C GLY A 296 11.40 16.01 25.72
N ARG A 297 11.95 16.77 26.66
CA ARG A 297 11.42 16.80 28.04
C ARG A 297 10.15 17.63 28.00
N SER A 298 9.05 17.15 28.59
CA SER A 298 7.89 18.00 28.86
C SER A 298 8.36 19.27 29.54
N VAL A 299 8.13 20.42 28.90
CA VAL A 299 8.27 21.70 29.57
C VAL A 299 7.15 21.75 30.59
N VAL A 300 7.43 21.29 31.81
CA VAL A 300 6.61 21.64 32.96
C VAL A 300 6.67 23.15 33.01
N THR A 301 5.58 23.81 32.65
CA THR A 301 5.38 25.24 32.86
C THR A 301 5.56 25.45 34.36
N GLY A 302 6.75 25.89 34.77
CA GLY A 302 7.04 26.28 36.14
C GLY A 302 6.07 27.39 36.51
N VAL A 303 5.14 27.07 37.39
CA VAL A 303 4.32 28.05 38.08
C VAL A 303 5.29 28.98 38.78
N SER A 304 5.29 30.25 38.38
CA SER A 304 6.02 31.32 39.04
C SER A 304 5.60 31.34 40.50
N ALA A 305 6.50 30.96 41.40
CA ALA A 305 6.30 31.09 42.83
C ALA A 305 6.39 32.58 43.19
N SER A 306 5.24 33.24 43.26
CA SER A 306 5.10 34.54 43.90
C SER A 306 5.36 34.35 45.40
N LEU A 307 6.46 34.91 45.89
CA LEU A 307 6.74 35.02 47.32
C LEU A 307 5.65 35.87 47.99
N PRO A 308 4.99 35.39 49.07
CA PRO A 308 4.17 36.26 49.90
C PRO A 308 5.10 37.12 50.77
N SER A 309 4.98 38.44 50.62
CA SER A 309 5.50 39.43 51.57
C SER A 309 4.80 39.24 52.92
N ALA A 310 5.55 38.78 53.91
CA ALA A 310 5.10 38.72 55.31
C ALA A 310 5.03 40.14 55.90
N PRO A 311 3.93 40.53 56.55
CA PRO A 311 3.94 41.59 57.53
C PRO A 311 4.14 40.95 58.91
N ASP A 312 5.03 41.49 59.72
CA ASP A 312 4.98 41.44 61.18
C ASP A 312 6.11 42.34 61.69
N GLY A 313 5.94 43.23 62.66
CA GLY A 313 5.01 43.19 63.77
C GLY A 313 5.82 43.66 64.97
N HIS A 314 5.66 44.93 65.34
CA HIS A 314 6.28 45.50 66.53
C HIS A 314 5.78 44.77 67.79
N GLY A 315 6.69 44.44 68.71
CA GLY A 315 6.33 44.34 70.13
C GLY A 315 7.08 43.31 70.99
N SER A 316 8.24 43.72 71.53
CA SER A 316 8.63 43.63 72.94
C SER A 316 8.23 42.41 73.79
N ARG A 317 9.23 41.74 74.40
CA ARG A 317 9.57 41.88 75.85
C ARG A 317 10.67 40.91 76.30
N PHE A 318 11.65 41.50 77.00
CA PHE A 318 12.44 41.03 78.16
C PHE A 318 12.50 39.54 78.54
N GLY A 319 13.73 39.09 78.82
CA GLY A 319 14.06 37.87 79.57
C GLY A 319 15.43 37.34 79.21
#